data_AF-A0A939D940-F1
#
_entry.id   AF-A0A939D940-F1
#
_cell.length_a   1.000
_cell.length_b   1.000
_cell.length_c   1.000
_cell.angle_alpha   90.00
_cell.angle_beta   90.00
_cell.angle_gamma   90.00
#
_symmetry.space_group_name_H-M   'P 1'
#
loop_
_entity.id
_entity.type
_entity.pdbx_description
1 polymer ?
#
loop_
_entity_poly.entity_id
_entity_poly.type
_entity_poly.pdbx_seq_one_letter_code
_entity_poly.pdbx_strand_id
1 'polypeptide(L)' 'MKQYHEIVAEIRKQMYLRDWKTKDLAEATGYTVGTIRVMLTNPKKMSDKSLAKICEALQIKL' A
#
# COMPACT_ATOMS: atom_id res chain seq x y z
N MET A 1 -7.83 -2.77 -15.65
CA MET A 1 -8.50 -2.56 -14.35
C MET A 1 -8.53 -3.78 -13.41
N LYS A 2 -8.10 -5.00 -13.80
CA LYS A 2 -8.02 -6.16 -12.88
C LYS A 2 -6.83 -6.13 -11.89
N GLN A 3 -5.71 -5.48 -12.24
CA GLN A 3 -4.46 -5.51 -11.44
C GLN A 3 -4.51 -4.76 -10.09
N TYR A 4 -5.29 -3.68 -9.95
CA TYR A 4 -5.25 -2.88 -8.72
C TYR A 4 -5.85 -3.58 -7.49
N HIS A 5 -6.82 -4.47 -7.69
CA HIS A 5 -7.40 -5.24 -6.59
C HIS A 5 -6.44 -6.31 -6.08
N GLU A 6 -5.74 -6.98 -7.00
CA GLU A 6 -4.74 -8.00 -6.68
C GLU A 6 -3.57 -7.38 -5.92
N ILE A 7 -3.08 -6.21 -6.34
CA ILE A 7 -1.95 -5.58 -5.64
C ILE A 7 -2.32 -5.07 -4.26
N VAL A 8 -3.54 -4.55 -4.06
CA VAL A 8 -4.01 -4.16 -2.73
C VAL A 8 -4.20 -5.38 -1.82
N ALA A 9 -4.59 -6.53 -2.36
CA ALA A 9 -4.63 -7.77 -1.60
C ALA A 9 -3.22 -8.20 -1.16
N GLU A 10 -2.23 -8.13 -2.05
CA GLU A 10 -0.84 -8.45 -1.69
C GLU A 10 -0.28 -7.45 -0.67
N ILE A 11 -0.55 -6.15 -0.83
CA ILE A 11 -0.19 -5.13 0.17
C ILE A 11 -0.75 -5.49 1.55
N ARG A 12 -2.04 -5.83 1.64
CA ARG A 12 -2.69 -6.21 2.91
C ARG A 12 -2.11 -7.48 3.51
N LYS A 13 -1.82 -8.48 2.68
CA LYS A 13 -1.15 -9.72 3.10
C LYS A 13 0.24 -9.42 3.66
N GLN A 14 1.03 -8.62 2.97
CA GLN A 14 2.38 -8.23 3.39
C GLN A 14 2.38 -7.37 4.67
N MET A 15 1.37 -6.53 4.86
CA MET A 15 1.17 -5.83 6.13
C MET A 15 0.83 -6.82 7.25
N TYR A 16 -0.10 -7.75 7.01
CA TYR A 16 -0.50 -8.76 7.99
C TYR A 16 0.67 -9.64 8.44
N LEU A 17 1.50 -10.11 7.50
CA LEU A 17 2.68 -10.94 7.80
C LEU A 17 3.72 -10.21 8.67
N ARG A 18 3.78 -8.89 8.62
CA ARG A 18 4.71 -8.05 9.40
C ARG A 18 4.08 -7.49 10.68
N ASP A 19 2.81 -7.82 10.95
CA ASP A 19 1.96 -7.14 11.94
C ASP A 19 1.92 -5.61 11.79
N TRP A 20 2.08 -5.12 10.56
CA TRP A 20 1.99 -3.70 10.26
C TRP A 20 0.54 -3.24 10.27
N LYS A 21 0.31 -2.11 10.96
CA LYS A 21 -0.91 -1.33 10.84
C LYS A 21 -0.70 -0.22 9.81
N THR A 22 -1.78 0.51 9.52
CA THR A 22 -1.73 1.62 8.55
C THR A 22 -0.74 2.72 8.95
N LYS A 23 -0.49 2.91 10.26
CA LYS A 23 0.49 3.88 10.76
C LYS A 23 1.92 3.52 10.37
N ASP A 24 2.27 2.23 10.39
CA ASP A 24 3.63 1.77 10.12
C ASP A 24 3.94 1.90 8.63
N LEU A 25 2.96 1.58 7.77
CA LEU A 25 3.07 1.82 6.34
C LEU A 25 3.14 3.33 6.00
N ALA A 26 2.38 4.15 6.73
CA ALA A 26 2.42 5.60 6.57
C ALA A 26 3.82 6.16 6.91
N GLU A 27 4.42 5.71 8.01
CA GLU A 27 5.79 6.06 8.41
C GLU A 27 6.83 5.61 7.38
N ALA A 28 6.78 4.33 6.96
CA ALA A 28 7.72 3.77 6.00
C ALA A 28 7.67 4.46 4.62
N THR A 29 6.50 4.99 4.23
CA THR A 29 6.30 5.66 2.94
C THR A 29 6.36 7.18 3.05
N GLY A 30 6.40 7.76 4.25
CA GLY A 30 6.30 9.19 4.49
C GLY A 30 4.93 9.80 4.09
N TYR A 31 3.90 8.98 3.93
CA TYR A 31 2.53 9.45 3.70
C TYR A 31 1.77 9.60 5.01
N THR A 32 0.62 10.28 4.99
CA THR A 32 -0.27 10.28 6.16
C THR A 32 -1.07 8.98 6.23
N VAL A 33 -1.51 8.60 7.44
CA VAL A 33 -2.43 7.47 7.64
C VAL A 33 -3.70 7.62 6.80
N GLY A 34 -4.24 8.84 6.69
CA GLY A 34 -5.40 9.14 5.86
C GLY A 34 -5.14 8.86 4.38
N THR A 35 -3.99 9.29 3.87
CA THR A 35 -3.57 9.02 2.49
C THR A 35 -3.51 7.51 2.21
N ILE A 36 -2.86 6.73 3.07
CA ILE A 36 -2.78 5.27 2.92
C ILE A 36 -4.18 4.64 2.97
N ARG A 37 -5.05 5.04 3.91
CA ARG A 37 -6.43 4.53 3.96
C ARG A 37 -7.19 4.77 2.67
N VAL A 38 -7.10 5.98 2.10
CA VAL A 38 -7.75 6.33 0.84
C VAL A 38 -7.22 5.45 -0.30
N MET A 39 -5.90 5.27 -0.39
CA MET A 39 -5.29 4.43 -1.43
C MET A 39 -5.69 2.95 -1.31
N LEU A 40 -5.78 2.40 -0.09
CA LEU A 40 -6.16 1.00 0.16
C LEU A 40 -7.66 0.71 0.04
N THR A 41 -8.51 1.74 0.08
CA THR A 41 -9.97 1.63 -0.07
C THR A 41 -10.44 2.03 -1.46
N ASN A 42 -9.76 2.98 -2.10
CA ASN A 42 -10.00 3.42 -3.47
C ASN A 42 -8.69 3.37 -4.27
N PRO A 43 -8.33 2.21 -4.84
CA PRO A 43 -7.07 2.02 -5.55
C PRO A 43 -6.91 2.95 -6.76
N LYS A 44 -8.01 3.48 -7.32
CA LYS A 44 -7.98 4.47 -8.41
C LYS A 44 -7.33 5.79 -8.01
N LYS A 45 -7.19 6.06 -6.70
CA LYS A 45 -6.50 7.25 -6.16
C LYS A 45 -4.99 7.01 -5.95
N MET A 46 -4.51 5.78 -6.17
CA MET A 46 -3.10 5.43 -6.08
C MET A 46 -2.44 5.68 -7.43
N SER A 47 -1.49 6.61 -7.48
CA SER A 47 -0.63 6.80 -8.65
C SER A 47 0.47 5.74 -8.70
N ASP A 48 1.05 5.51 -9.88
CA ASP A 48 2.16 4.56 -10.05
C ASP A 48 3.34 4.88 -9.13
N LYS A 49 3.62 6.17 -8.90
CA LYS A 49 4.65 6.61 -7.94
C LYS A 49 4.34 6.19 -6.51
N SER A 50 3.08 6.35 -6.07
CA SER A 50 2.67 5.93 -4.74
C SER A 50 2.64 4.41 -4.60
N LEU A 51 2.24 3.69 -5.66
CA LEU A 51 2.26 2.23 -5.70
C LEU A 51 3.69 1.71 -5.58
N ALA A 52 4.62 2.23 -6.39
CA ALA A 52 6.04 1.85 -6.33
C ALA A 52 6.62 2.07 -4.93
N LYS A 53 6.32 3.20 -4.28
CA LYS A 53 6.80 3.50 -2.93
C LYS A 53 6.23 2.54 -1.87
N ILE A 54 4.96 2.18 -1.98
CA ILE A 54 4.31 1.20 -1.09
C ILE A 54 4.91 -0.20 -1.32
N CYS A 55 5.10 -0.60 -2.57
CA CYS A 55 5.71 -1.87 -2.93
C CYS A 55 7.16 -1.97 -2.44
N GLU A 56 7.94 -0.90 -2.56
CA GLU A 56 9.30 -0.82 -2.01
C GLU A 56 9.30 -0.98 -0.48
N ALA A 57 8.45 -0.22 0.23
CA ALA A 57 8.33 -0.32 1.69
C ALA A 57 7.92 -1.73 2.17
N LEU A 58 7.13 -2.44 1.38
CA LEU A 58 6.65 -3.80 1.67
C LEU A 58 7.46 -4.89 0.96
N GLN A 59 8.54 -4.53 0.26
CA GLN A 59 9.38 -5.45 -0.52
C GLN A 59 8.57 -6.36 -1.48
N ILE A 60 7.52 -5.82 -2.08
CA ILE A 60 6.69 -6.50 -3.08
C ILE A 60 7.37 -6.36 -4.43
N LYS A 61 7.60 -7.48 -5.11
CA LYS A 61 8.08 -7.47 -6.50
C LYS A 61 6.90 -7.13 -7.43
N LEU A 62 7.07 -6.05 -8.19
CA LEU A 62 6.14 -5.61 -9.25
C LEU A 62 6.37 -6.41 -10.54
#